data_AF-A0A023GBR8-F1
#
_entry.id   AF-A0A023GBR8-F1
#
_cell.length_a   1.000
_cell.length_b   1.000
_cell.length_c   1.000
_cell.angle_alpha   90.00
_cell.angle_beta   90.00
_cell.angle_gamma   90.00
#
_symmetry.space_group_name_H-M   'P 1'
#
loop_
_entity.id
_entity.type
_entity.pdbx_description
1 polymer ?
#
loop_
_entity_poly.entity_id
_entity_poly.type
_entity_poly.pdbx_seq_one_letter_code
_entity_poly.pdbx_strand_id
1 'polypeptide(L)'
;KAEPYAVISQQEYLFDEGTIGKFKTYALRKKNEFGNPDLVYLMTGLDVYTVLNGKATDAGLGIGYVSGVCTDHYVALGEDKPGLFTGVHTFTHEVAHLLGAKHDGDAADKNELGHPGASGCPWGDGHIMSYINKGPEHHQFSRCSLEQMRFVLRLRGEQCWRYNTSGYAVEDKFPGMMVSFQNFCDNLINKKEYTFEASHVDPNSCKVRCQYYKYQRYNLYQGGTYKVRYEYKEDALDFMPCAEQKVCIQGKCVQKPGHVTEATRPTESPRTRPPITSQPPRTTGTSTTRCVCDEATSYGGRPTSTTYPPRRRGRFSQWYRTRTQ
;
A
#
# COMPACT_ATOMS: atom_id res chain seq x y z
N LYS A 1 -19.26 14.32 11.92
CA LYS A 1 -20.08 13.09 11.77
C LYS A 1 -19.26 11.95 12.37
N ALA A 2 -19.87 11.05 13.14
CA ALA A 2 -19.14 9.88 13.64
C ALA A 2 -18.87 8.91 12.48
N GLU A 3 -17.65 8.36 12.42
CA GLU A 3 -17.25 7.36 11.43
C GLU A 3 -17.35 5.97 12.07
N PRO A 4 -18.48 5.25 11.91
CA PRO A 4 -18.74 4.01 12.65
C PRO A 4 -17.80 2.86 12.25
N TYR A 5 -17.12 2.99 11.11
CA TYR A 5 -16.13 2.05 10.60
C TYR A 5 -14.73 2.24 11.20
N ALA A 6 -14.46 3.34 11.92
CA ALA A 6 -13.12 3.70 12.37
C ALA A 6 -12.99 3.73 13.90
N VAL A 7 -11.76 3.51 14.38
CA VAL A 7 -11.34 3.77 15.76
C VAL A 7 -10.34 4.91 15.72
N ILE A 8 -10.81 6.11 16.07
CA ILE A 8 -10.02 7.34 16.01
C ILE A 8 -9.73 7.81 17.43
N SER A 9 -8.47 8.09 17.71
CA SER A 9 -8.02 8.62 19.00
C SER A 9 -8.46 10.08 19.18
N GLN A 10 -8.36 10.61 20.40
CA GLN A 10 -8.66 12.02 20.67
C GLN A 10 -7.73 12.99 19.93
N GLN A 11 -6.55 12.53 19.54
CA GLN A 11 -5.56 13.31 18.79
C GLN A 11 -5.66 13.06 17.28
N GLU A 12 -6.79 12.51 16.80
CA GLU A 12 -7.07 12.27 15.39
C GLU A 12 -6.11 11.26 14.72
N TYR A 13 -5.65 10.26 15.46
CA TYR A 13 -4.93 9.11 14.88
C TYR A 13 -5.89 7.95 14.66
N LEU A 14 -5.71 7.21 13.57
CA LEU A 14 -6.51 6.02 13.26
C LEU A 14 -5.81 4.76 13.79
N PHE A 15 -6.47 4.02 14.69
CA PHE A 15 -5.93 2.75 15.18
C PHE A 15 -6.21 1.65 14.17
N ASP A 16 -5.17 1.07 13.58
CA ASP A 16 -5.27 0.10 12.50
C ASP A 16 -6.05 -1.18 12.88
N GLU A 17 -5.61 -1.91 13.91
CA GLU A 17 -6.18 -3.18 14.35
C GLU A 17 -7.63 -3.02 14.84
N GLY A 18 -7.91 -1.93 15.57
CA GLY A 18 -9.26 -1.61 16.00
C GLY A 18 -10.18 -1.22 14.84
N THR A 19 -9.65 -0.50 13.85
CA THR A 19 -10.41 -0.04 12.69
C THR A 19 -10.72 -1.17 11.72
N ILE A 20 -9.75 -2.03 11.38
CA ILE A 20 -9.96 -3.05 10.34
C ILE A 20 -11.13 -3.99 10.67
N GLY A 21 -11.32 -4.35 11.94
CA GLY A 21 -12.46 -5.16 12.39
C GLY A 21 -13.82 -4.45 12.26
N LYS A 22 -13.88 -3.16 12.64
CA LYS A 22 -15.09 -2.34 12.47
C LYS A 22 -15.39 -2.09 11.00
N PHE A 23 -14.37 -1.77 10.22
CA PHE A 23 -14.47 -1.52 8.79
C PHE A 23 -14.94 -2.76 8.03
N LYS A 24 -14.44 -3.96 8.37
CA LYS A 24 -14.94 -5.23 7.85
C LYS A 24 -16.44 -5.37 8.05
N THR A 25 -16.90 -5.18 9.29
CA THR A 25 -18.32 -5.30 9.66
C THR A 25 -19.17 -4.27 8.91
N TYR A 26 -18.67 -3.04 8.80
CA TYR A 26 -19.33 -1.97 8.07
C TYR A 26 -19.44 -2.29 6.57
N ALA A 27 -18.34 -2.70 5.95
CA ALA A 27 -18.29 -3.06 4.53
C ALA A 27 -19.25 -4.22 4.22
N LEU A 28 -19.28 -5.26 5.05
CA LEU A 28 -20.24 -6.37 4.94
C LEU A 28 -21.70 -5.89 4.90
N ARG A 29 -22.08 -5.00 5.82
CA ARG A 29 -23.44 -4.43 5.86
C ARG A 29 -23.74 -3.55 4.65
N LYS A 30 -22.71 -2.92 4.09
CA LYS A 30 -22.79 -2.00 2.94
C LYS A 30 -22.48 -2.67 1.60
N LYS A 31 -22.28 -3.99 1.54
CA LYS A 31 -21.79 -4.69 0.35
C LYS A 31 -22.65 -4.41 -0.90
N ASN A 32 -23.97 -4.43 -0.75
CA ASN A 32 -24.91 -4.08 -1.83
C ASN A 32 -24.81 -2.61 -2.24
N GLU A 33 -24.68 -1.69 -1.28
CA GLU A 33 -24.53 -0.24 -1.55
C GLU A 33 -23.21 0.09 -2.24
N PHE A 34 -22.16 -0.71 -2.01
CA PHE A 34 -20.87 -0.62 -2.71
C PHE A 34 -20.85 -1.33 -4.07
N GLY A 35 -21.97 -1.91 -4.52
CA GLY A 35 -22.04 -2.59 -5.81
C GLY A 35 -21.48 -4.01 -5.82
N ASN A 36 -21.46 -4.69 -4.65
CA ASN A 36 -20.93 -6.04 -4.47
C ASN A 36 -19.45 -6.21 -4.91
N PRO A 37 -18.52 -5.43 -4.34
CA PRO A 37 -17.12 -5.48 -4.76
C PRO A 37 -16.39 -6.72 -4.23
N ASP A 38 -15.32 -7.10 -4.92
CA ASP A 38 -14.42 -8.20 -4.53
C ASP A 38 -13.51 -7.84 -3.35
N LEU A 39 -13.22 -6.54 -3.19
CA LEU A 39 -12.51 -5.93 -2.07
C LEU A 39 -12.91 -4.46 -1.87
N VAL A 40 -12.70 -3.94 -0.66
CA VAL A 40 -12.91 -2.52 -0.32
C VAL A 40 -11.68 -1.99 0.42
N TYR A 41 -11.20 -0.82 0.02
CA TYR A 41 -10.06 -0.16 0.64
C TYR A 41 -10.48 1.16 1.31
N LEU A 42 -10.08 1.37 2.56
CA LEU A 42 -10.22 2.64 3.26
C LEU A 42 -8.93 3.46 3.13
N MET A 43 -8.98 4.51 2.33
CA MET A 43 -7.91 5.51 2.25
C MET A 43 -8.19 6.63 3.26
N THR A 44 -7.21 6.99 4.08
CA THR A 44 -7.37 8.02 5.12
C THR A 44 -6.26 9.06 5.10
N GLY A 45 -6.60 10.31 5.39
CA GLY A 45 -5.64 11.39 5.63
C GLY A 45 -5.15 11.48 7.08
N LEU A 46 -5.67 10.64 7.98
CA LEU A 46 -5.23 10.54 9.36
C LEU A 46 -3.92 9.74 9.45
N ASP A 47 -3.06 10.09 10.41
CA ASP A 47 -1.92 9.24 10.75
C ASP A 47 -2.44 7.93 11.38
N VAL A 48 -2.10 6.82 10.76
CA VAL A 48 -2.40 5.47 11.20
C VAL A 48 -1.32 5.00 12.17
N TYR A 49 -1.74 4.37 13.26
CA TYR A 49 -0.83 3.77 14.21
C TYR A 49 -1.22 2.34 14.52
N THR A 50 -0.20 1.56 14.88
CA THR A 50 -0.30 0.17 15.29
C THR A 50 0.27 -0.03 16.69
N VAL A 51 -0.02 -1.15 17.33
CA VAL A 51 0.53 -1.50 18.65
C VAL A 51 1.49 -2.66 18.51
N LEU A 52 2.79 -2.38 18.59
CA LEU A 52 3.84 -3.39 18.55
C LEU A 52 4.41 -3.61 19.95
N ASN A 53 4.34 -4.85 20.45
CA ASN A 53 4.80 -5.24 21.79
C ASN A 53 4.22 -4.34 22.89
N GLY A 54 2.93 -4.00 22.79
CA GLY A 54 2.24 -3.14 23.75
C GLY A 54 2.55 -1.64 23.64
N LYS A 55 3.28 -1.20 22.60
CA LYS A 55 3.61 0.21 22.37
C LYS A 55 3.02 0.69 21.04
N ALA A 56 2.34 1.84 21.08
CA ALA A 56 1.87 2.50 19.86
C ALA A 56 3.04 3.00 19.02
N THR A 57 2.94 2.83 17.70
CA THR A 57 3.93 3.29 16.72
C THR A 57 3.25 3.61 15.40
N ASP A 58 3.78 4.62 14.71
CA ASP A 58 3.40 5.07 13.37
C ASP A 58 4.02 4.23 12.24
N ALA A 59 4.52 3.03 12.55
CA ALA A 59 5.03 2.10 11.55
C ALA A 59 3.92 1.42 10.73
N GLY A 60 2.68 1.41 11.23
CA GLY A 60 1.55 0.72 10.61
C GLY A 60 0.83 1.55 9.55
N LEU A 61 1.54 2.06 8.54
CA LEU A 61 0.98 2.93 7.48
C LEU A 61 -0.29 2.38 6.81
N GLY A 62 -0.53 1.08 6.90
CA GLY A 62 -1.76 0.40 6.50
C GLY A 62 -1.89 -0.96 7.19
N ILE A 63 -3.04 -1.60 6.97
CA ILE A 63 -3.30 -2.98 7.36
C ILE A 63 -4.34 -3.61 6.43
N GLY A 64 -4.12 -4.87 6.05
CA GLY A 64 -5.05 -5.68 5.25
C GLY A 64 -5.13 -7.11 5.74
N TYR A 65 -6.27 -7.75 5.54
CA TYR A 65 -6.38 -9.19 5.75
C TYR A 65 -5.64 -9.95 4.65
N VAL A 66 -4.89 -10.99 5.01
CA VAL A 66 -4.27 -11.88 4.03
C VAL A 66 -5.34 -12.77 3.40
N SER A 67 -5.28 -12.96 2.08
CA SER A 67 -6.21 -13.81 1.33
C SER A 67 -7.67 -13.36 1.40
N GLY A 68 -7.94 -12.09 1.74
CA GLY A 68 -9.29 -11.58 1.99
C GLY A 68 -10.18 -11.41 0.75
N VAL A 69 -9.61 -11.37 -0.47
CA VAL A 69 -10.36 -11.14 -1.71
C VAL A 69 -11.52 -12.13 -1.89
N CYS A 70 -12.71 -11.62 -2.22
CA CYS A 70 -13.94 -12.39 -2.40
C CYS A 70 -14.37 -13.22 -1.19
N THR A 71 -14.05 -12.75 0.03
CA THR A 71 -14.52 -13.32 1.28
C THR A 71 -15.21 -12.27 2.13
N ASP A 72 -15.53 -12.60 3.39
CA ASP A 72 -16.01 -11.61 4.36
C ASP A 72 -14.88 -10.75 4.96
N HIS A 73 -13.62 -11.08 4.68
CA HIS A 73 -12.40 -10.36 5.11
C HIS A 73 -11.80 -9.49 3.99
N TYR A 74 -12.60 -9.13 2.99
CA TYR A 74 -12.27 -8.38 1.79
C TYR A 74 -11.93 -6.88 2.00
N VAL A 75 -11.32 -6.52 3.14
CA VAL A 75 -11.04 -5.12 3.49
C VAL A 75 -9.58 -4.87 3.86
N ALA A 76 -9.09 -3.70 3.48
CA ALA A 76 -7.80 -3.16 3.89
C ALA A 76 -7.88 -1.63 4.07
N LEU A 77 -6.89 -1.03 4.71
CA LEU A 77 -6.82 0.42 4.92
C LEU A 77 -5.38 0.93 4.85
N GLY A 78 -5.22 2.23 4.62
CA GLY A 78 -3.91 2.88 4.76
C GLY A 78 -3.94 4.39 4.54
N GLU A 79 -2.83 5.01 4.91
CA GLU A 79 -2.61 6.45 4.80
C GLU A 79 -2.44 6.91 3.36
N ASP A 80 -3.07 8.03 3.01
CA ASP A 80 -2.69 8.86 1.87
C ASP A 80 -2.78 10.33 2.23
N LYS A 81 -1.89 11.14 1.67
CA LYS A 81 -2.01 12.59 1.74
C LYS A 81 -2.66 13.09 0.46
N PRO A 82 -3.85 13.72 0.55
CA PRO A 82 -4.63 14.11 -0.62
C PRO A 82 -3.81 14.90 -1.62
N GLY A 83 -3.85 14.46 -2.88
CA GLY A 83 -3.18 15.11 -4.00
C GLY A 83 -1.66 14.92 -4.07
N LEU A 84 -1.07 14.11 -3.18
CA LEU A 84 0.38 13.85 -3.14
C LEU A 84 0.75 12.40 -3.50
N PHE A 85 -0.22 11.51 -3.62
CA PHE A 85 -0.04 10.10 -4.01
C PHE A 85 0.90 9.32 -3.06
N THR A 86 1.02 9.74 -1.81
CA THR A 86 1.93 9.11 -0.84
C THR A 86 1.48 7.71 -0.44
N GLY A 87 0.18 7.44 -0.54
CA GLY A 87 -0.41 6.16 -0.16
C GLY A 87 -0.37 5.09 -1.25
N VAL A 88 0.13 5.37 -2.46
CA VAL A 88 0.03 4.41 -3.58
C VAL A 88 0.81 3.12 -3.29
N HIS A 89 2.02 3.22 -2.73
CA HIS A 89 2.80 2.04 -2.35
C HIS A 89 2.08 1.24 -1.25
N THR A 90 1.61 1.91 -0.20
CA THR A 90 0.84 1.29 0.89
C THR A 90 -0.42 0.61 0.38
N PHE A 91 -1.23 1.29 -0.44
CA PHE A 91 -2.40 0.70 -1.10
C PHE A 91 -2.03 -0.59 -1.85
N THR A 92 -0.97 -0.54 -2.64
CA THR A 92 -0.50 -1.69 -3.42
C THR A 92 -0.06 -2.85 -2.52
N HIS A 93 0.64 -2.56 -1.43
CA HIS A 93 1.08 -3.53 -0.42
C HIS A 93 -0.11 -4.19 0.29
N GLU A 94 -1.07 -3.40 0.78
CA GLU A 94 -2.21 -3.95 1.53
C GLU A 94 -3.22 -4.68 0.62
N VAL A 95 -3.39 -4.23 -0.64
CA VAL A 95 -4.18 -4.97 -1.63
C VAL A 95 -3.49 -6.28 -2.01
N ALA A 96 -2.15 -6.29 -2.07
CA ALA A 96 -1.40 -7.52 -2.28
C ALA A 96 -1.63 -8.54 -1.14
N HIS A 97 -1.73 -8.09 0.11
CA HIS A 97 -2.18 -8.94 1.21
C HIS A 97 -3.57 -9.53 0.95
N LEU A 98 -4.56 -8.71 0.56
CA LEU A 98 -5.91 -9.20 0.22
C LEU A 98 -5.91 -10.25 -0.89
N LEU A 99 -5.01 -10.10 -1.86
CA LEU A 99 -4.82 -11.05 -2.95
C LEU A 99 -4.06 -12.31 -2.52
N GLY A 100 -3.51 -12.38 -1.30
CA GLY A 100 -2.85 -13.56 -0.74
C GLY A 100 -1.35 -13.42 -0.50
N ALA A 101 -0.71 -12.33 -0.93
CA ALA A 101 0.72 -12.19 -0.74
C ALA A 101 1.04 -11.98 0.75
N LYS A 102 1.92 -12.81 1.30
CA LYS A 102 2.60 -12.53 2.56
C LYS A 102 3.81 -11.63 2.34
N HIS A 103 4.38 -11.14 3.44
CA HIS A 103 5.69 -10.50 3.42
C HIS A 103 6.74 -11.44 2.85
N ASP A 104 7.67 -10.91 2.05
CA ASP A 104 8.74 -11.71 1.48
C ASP A 104 9.60 -12.32 2.60
N GLY A 105 9.84 -13.62 2.55
CA GLY A 105 10.56 -14.37 3.57
C GLY A 105 9.66 -15.14 4.54
N ASP A 106 8.38 -14.77 4.64
CA ASP A 106 7.44 -15.44 5.54
C ASP A 106 7.06 -16.84 5.05
N ALA A 107 6.91 -17.77 5.98
CA ALA A 107 6.36 -19.09 5.70
C ALA A 107 4.84 -19.04 5.50
N ALA A 108 4.30 -20.05 4.82
CA ALA A 108 2.86 -20.29 4.79
C ALA A 108 2.32 -20.57 6.20
N ASP A 109 1.10 -20.12 6.49
CA ASP A 109 0.46 -20.47 7.76
C ASP A 109 0.04 -21.93 7.75
N LYS A 110 0.17 -22.59 8.91
CA LYS A 110 -0.22 -24.00 9.07
C LYS A 110 -1.69 -24.26 8.74
N ASN A 111 -2.53 -23.23 8.87
CA ASN A 111 -3.96 -23.30 8.64
C ASN A 111 -4.36 -22.98 7.19
N GLU A 112 -3.42 -22.52 6.36
CA GLU A 112 -3.64 -22.19 4.94
C GLU A 112 -3.14 -23.34 4.06
N LEU A 113 -3.90 -24.44 4.03
CA LEU A 113 -3.50 -25.65 3.33
C LEU A 113 -3.21 -25.38 1.84
N GLY A 114 -1.97 -25.68 1.43
CA GLY A 114 -1.52 -25.53 0.04
C GLY A 114 -1.06 -24.12 -0.34
N HIS A 115 -1.16 -23.14 0.55
CA HIS A 115 -0.63 -21.79 0.29
C HIS A 115 0.90 -21.84 0.16
N PRO A 116 1.51 -21.25 -0.89
CA PRO A 116 2.93 -21.42 -1.15
C PRO A 116 3.83 -20.63 -0.19
N GLY A 117 3.29 -19.59 0.47
CA GLY A 117 4.07 -18.69 1.30
C GLY A 117 5.14 -17.92 0.50
N ALA A 118 6.12 -17.35 1.20
CA ALA A 118 7.13 -16.48 0.61
C ALA A 118 8.58 -16.76 1.07
N SER A 119 8.85 -17.87 1.76
CA SER A 119 10.19 -18.20 2.26
C SER A 119 11.26 -18.32 1.18
N GLY A 120 10.87 -18.52 -0.08
CA GLY A 120 11.77 -18.56 -1.24
C GLY A 120 12.19 -17.18 -1.79
N CYS A 121 11.65 -16.09 -1.25
CA CYS A 121 11.96 -14.72 -1.66
C CYS A 121 12.48 -13.94 -0.44
N PRO A 122 13.77 -13.58 -0.39
CA PRO A 122 14.34 -12.86 0.74
C PRO A 122 13.67 -11.50 1.00
N TRP A 123 13.30 -11.21 2.26
CA TRP A 123 12.86 -9.89 2.72
C TRP A 123 13.80 -8.76 2.27
N GLY A 124 15.10 -9.07 2.28
CA GLY A 124 16.18 -8.16 1.91
C GLY A 124 16.18 -7.72 0.45
N ASP A 125 15.48 -8.42 -0.46
CA ASP A 125 15.44 -8.04 -1.88
C ASP A 125 14.66 -6.74 -2.10
N GLY A 126 13.75 -6.41 -1.18
CA GLY A 126 13.14 -5.09 -1.13
C GLY A 126 12.01 -4.85 -2.13
N HIS A 127 11.34 -5.90 -2.56
CA HIS A 127 10.11 -5.83 -3.37
C HIS A 127 8.96 -5.19 -2.59
N ILE A 128 7.81 -4.95 -3.24
CA ILE A 128 6.63 -4.28 -2.63
C ILE A 128 6.25 -4.89 -1.28
N MET A 129 6.36 -6.22 -1.11
CA MET A 129 6.01 -6.91 0.14
C MET A 129 7.12 -6.85 1.21
N SER A 130 8.07 -5.92 1.08
CA SER A 130 9.12 -5.58 2.03
C SER A 130 9.13 -4.08 2.31
N TYR A 131 9.53 -3.69 3.53
CA TYR A 131 9.72 -2.26 3.85
C TYR A 131 11.10 -1.74 3.42
N ILE A 132 11.96 -2.60 2.88
CA ILE A 132 13.30 -2.21 2.46
C ILE A 132 13.23 -1.66 1.04
N ASN A 133 13.45 -0.36 0.88
CA ASN A 133 13.59 0.25 -0.42
C ASN A 133 15.06 0.24 -0.89
N LYS A 134 15.35 -0.58 -1.91
CA LYS A 134 16.66 -0.64 -2.59
C LYS A 134 16.66 0.02 -3.98
N GLY A 135 15.58 0.71 -4.34
CA GLY A 135 15.39 1.31 -5.65
C GLY A 135 14.32 0.57 -6.46
N PRO A 136 14.54 0.28 -7.76
CA PRO A 136 13.48 -0.17 -8.67
C PRO A 136 12.71 -1.44 -8.27
N GLU A 137 13.33 -2.36 -7.53
CA GLU A 137 12.62 -3.57 -7.07
C GLU A 137 11.47 -3.24 -6.09
N HIS A 138 11.56 -2.11 -5.39
CA HIS A 138 10.51 -1.63 -4.49
C HIS A 138 9.22 -1.20 -5.23
N HIS A 139 9.23 -1.19 -6.56
CA HIS A 139 8.07 -0.95 -7.41
C HIS A 139 7.53 -2.23 -8.06
N GLN A 140 8.05 -3.40 -7.68
CA GLN A 140 7.73 -4.69 -8.27
C GLN A 140 7.35 -5.73 -7.21
N PHE A 141 6.50 -6.67 -7.59
CA PHE A 141 6.21 -7.85 -6.77
C PHE A 141 7.28 -8.91 -6.97
N SER A 142 7.65 -9.61 -5.89
CA SER A 142 8.51 -10.78 -6.00
C SER A 142 7.78 -11.92 -6.71
N ARG A 143 8.54 -12.90 -7.21
CA ARG A 143 7.96 -14.13 -7.78
C ARG A 143 7.04 -14.83 -6.76
N CYS A 144 7.38 -14.80 -5.47
CA CYS A 144 6.59 -15.44 -4.43
C CYS A 144 5.26 -14.71 -4.20
N SER A 145 5.27 -13.37 -4.19
CA SER A 145 4.02 -12.61 -4.12
C SER A 145 3.09 -12.96 -5.29
N LEU A 146 3.61 -13.01 -6.51
CA LEU A 146 2.83 -13.35 -7.71
C LEU A 146 2.29 -14.80 -7.67
N GLU A 147 3.06 -15.76 -7.16
CA GLU A 147 2.64 -17.15 -6.99
C GLU A 147 1.50 -17.29 -5.96
N GLN A 148 1.63 -16.62 -4.81
CA GLN A 148 0.59 -16.57 -3.78
C GLN A 148 -0.71 -15.95 -4.31
N MET A 149 -0.61 -14.81 -5.02
CA MET A 149 -1.78 -14.15 -5.62
C MET A 149 -2.50 -15.06 -6.61
N ARG A 150 -1.74 -15.76 -7.48
CA ARG A 150 -2.32 -16.73 -8.43
C ARG A 150 -2.97 -17.89 -7.71
N PHE A 151 -2.38 -18.39 -6.62
CA PHE A 151 -2.96 -19.47 -5.82
C PHE A 151 -4.30 -19.06 -5.22
N VAL A 152 -4.35 -17.92 -4.51
CA VAL A 152 -5.56 -17.46 -3.84
C VAL A 152 -6.66 -17.14 -4.84
N LEU A 153 -6.34 -16.42 -5.92
CA LEU A 153 -7.31 -16.16 -6.98
C LEU A 153 -7.89 -17.49 -7.48
N ARG A 154 -7.04 -18.50 -7.79
CA ARG A 154 -7.50 -19.82 -8.31
C ARG A 154 -8.43 -20.52 -7.34
N LEU A 155 -8.13 -20.41 -6.05
CA LEU A 155 -8.96 -20.94 -4.98
C LEU A 155 -10.32 -20.24 -4.91
N ARG A 156 -10.39 -18.93 -5.15
CA ARG A 156 -11.67 -18.18 -5.20
C ARG A 156 -12.50 -18.50 -6.44
N GLY A 157 -11.85 -18.84 -7.55
CA GLY A 157 -12.50 -19.26 -8.79
C GLY A 157 -13.00 -18.11 -9.66
N GLU A 158 -13.56 -18.45 -10.81
CA GLU A 158 -13.85 -17.49 -11.89
C GLU A 158 -14.81 -16.38 -11.50
N GLN A 159 -15.75 -16.65 -10.60
CA GLN A 159 -16.71 -15.65 -10.14
C GLN A 159 -16.04 -14.47 -9.43
N CYS A 160 -14.84 -14.66 -8.87
CA CYS A 160 -14.10 -13.63 -8.14
C CYS A 160 -13.27 -12.71 -9.04
N TRP A 161 -12.68 -13.24 -10.13
CA TRP A 161 -11.79 -12.45 -11.00
C TRP A 161 -12.42 -12.05 -12.32
N ARG A 162 -13.61 -12.56 -12.65
CA ARG A 162 -14.25 -12.22 -13.91
C ARG A 162 -14.79 -10.80 -13.84
N TYR A 163 -14.16 -9.95 -14.62
CA TYR A 163 -14.50 -8.54 -14.69
C TYR A 163 -15.80 -8.32 -15.47
N ASN A 164 -16.80 -7.74 -14.82
CA ASN A 164 -18.12 -7.46 -15.41
C ASN A 164 -18.44 -5.96 -15.52
N THR A 165 -17.50 -5.08 -15.20
CA THR A 165 -17.72 -3.63 -15.16
C THR A 165 -16.70 -2.89 -16.03
N SER A 166 -16.76 -1.57 -16.09
CA SER A 166 -15.73 -0.73 -16.71
C SER A 166 -15.02 0.06 -15.63
N GLY A 167 -13.69 0.09 -15.67
CA GLY A 167 -12.88 0.77 -14.66
C GLY A 167 -12.94 2.28 -14.85
N TYR A 168 -12.71 3.02 -13.78
CA TYR A 168 -12.40 4.44 -13.90
C TYR A 168 -10.89 4.59 -14.10
N ALA A 169 -10.50 5.16 -15.23
CA ALA A 169 -9.13 5.50 -15.52
C ALA A 169 -9.04 6.97 -15.93
N VAL A 170 -8.00 7.64 -15.47
CA VAL A 170 -7.64 8.97 -15.95
C VAL A 170 -6.48 8.79 -16.91
N GLU A 171 -6.75 8.94 -18.19
CA GLU A 171 -5.74 8.79 -19.24
C GLU A 171 -4.79 9.99 -19.28
N ASP A 172 -3.54 9.74 -19.69
CA ASP A 172 -2.48 10.74 -19.91
C ASP A 172 -2.19 11.69 -18.72
N LYS A 173 -2.60 11.32 -17.50
CA LYS A 173 -2.28 12.06 -16.28
C LYS A 173 -1.61 11.14 -15.27
N PHE A 174 -0.36 11.45 -14.99
CA PHE A 174 0.47 10.67 -14.09
C PHE A 174 0.82 11.48 -12.84
N PRO A 175 1.04 10.84 -11.67
CA PRO A 175 1.31 11.54 -10.40
C PRO A 175 2.41 12.60 -10.48
N GLY A 176 3.51 12.33 -11.17
CA GLY A 176 4.64 13.25 -11.36
C GLY A 176 4.36 14.46 -12.24
N MET A 177 3.25 14.47 -12.97
CA MET A 177 2.76 15.65 -13.71
C MET A 177 1.85 16.54 -12.85
N MET A 178 1.27 15.97 -11.79
CA MET A 178 0.25 16.63 -10.96
C MET A 178 0.83 17.29 -9.71
N VAL A 179 1.96 16.80 -9.21
CA VAL A 179 2.60 17.30 -8.00
C VAL A 179 3.84 18.13 -8.37
N SER A 180 3.85 19.40 -8.01
CA SER A 180 5.04 20.25 -8.17
C SER A 180 6.17 19.77 -7.26
N PHE A 181 7.43 19.97 -7.68
CA PHE A 181 8.58 19.60 -6.86
C PHE A 181 8.56 20.26 -5.48
N GLN A 182 8.15 21.52 -5.38
CA GLN A 182 8.04 22.20 -4.10
C GLN A 182 7.00 21.52 -3.20
N ASN A 183 5.80 21.21 -3.70
CA ASN A 183 4.77 20.52 -2.91
C ASN A 183 5.20 19.12 -2.49
N PHE A 184 5.87 18.38 -3.39
CA PHE A 184 6.46 17.08 -3.09
C PHE A 184 7.46 17.18 -1.94
N CYS A 185 8.42 18.11 -2.03
CA CYS A 185 9.46 18.31 -1.04
C CYS A 185 8.88 18.77 0.30
N ASP A 186 8.03 19.78 0.26
CA ASP A 186 7.34 20.33 1.41
C ASP A 186 6.54 19.31 2.25
N ASN A 187 6.15 18.19 1.64
CA ASN A 187 5.46 17.10 2.33
C ASN A 187 6.40 16.24 3.21
N LEU A 188 7.70 16.20 2.87
CA LEU A 188 8.69 15.42 3.60
C LEU A 188 9.07 16.05 4.94
N ILE A 189 8.84 17.36 5.10
CA ILE A 189 9.36 18.16 6.22
C ILE A 189 8.33 19.09 6.85
N ASN A 190 8.63 19.62 8.03
CA ASN A 190 7.80 20.63 8.69
C ASN A 190 8.11 22.01 8.12
N LYS A 191 7.26 22.51 7.21
CA LYS A 191 7.42 23.83 6.59
C LYS A 191 7.58 24.98 7.59
N LYS A 192 7.09 24.83 8.84
CA LYS A 192 7.26 25.85 9.89
C LYS A 192 8.71 26.02 10.35
N GLU A 193 9.57 25.04 10.08
CA GLU A 193 10.96 25.00 10.58
C GLU A 193 12.01 25.20 9.49
N TYR A 194 11.64 25.15 8.21
CA TYR A 194 12.57 25.13 7.08
C TYR A 194 12.03 25.93 5.90
N THR A 195 12.94 26.52 5.12
CA THR A 195 12.66 27.18 3.84
C THR A 195 13.18 26.33 2.69
N PHE A 196 12.35 26.10 1.67
CA PHE A 196 12.71 25.42 0.43
C PHE A 196 13.79 26.21 -0.32
N GLU A 197 14.87 25.54 -0.74
CA GLU A 197 15.97 26.14 -1.50
C GLU A 197 15.94 25.68 -2.96
N ALA A 198 15.93 24.37 -3.19
CA ALA A 198 15.96 23.78 -4.52
C ALA A 198 15.53 22.31 -4.51
N SER A 199 15.24 21.78 -5.70
CA SER A 199 14.95 20.36 -5.91
C SER A 199 15.50 19.88 -7.24
N HIS A 200 15.98 18.64 -7.30
CA HIS A 200 16.32 17.98 -8.56
C HIS A 200 16.13 16.47 -8.45
N VAL A 201 15.87 15.81 -9.58
CA VAL A 201 15.81 14.34 -9.65
C VAL A 201 17.18 13.79 -9.98
N ASP A 202 17.61 12.77 -9.24
CA ASP A 202 18.81 12.00 -9.58
C ASP A 202 18.48 10.99 -10.70
N PRO A 203 19.04 11.13 -11.92
CA PRO A 203 18.70 10.26 -13.04
C PRO A 203 19.13 8.81 -12.86
N ASN A 204 20.09 8.52 -11.96
CA ASN A 204 20.56 7.16 -11.73
C ASN A 204 19.69 6.38 -10.76
N SER A 205 18.95 7.08 -9.89
CA SER A 205 18.15 6.45 -8.83
C SER A 205 16.68 6.85 -8.83
N CYS A 206 16.29 7.82 -9.67
CA CYS A 206 14.97 8.44 -9.65
C CYS A 206 14.53 8.89 -8.25
N LYS A 207 15.48 9.38 -7.45
CA LYS A 207 15.19 10.02 -6.17
C LYS A 207 15.15 11.53 -6.34
N VAL A 208 14.07 12.16 -5.89
CA VAL A 208 13.98 13.61 -5.78
C VAL A 208 14.82 14.05 -4.58
N ARG A 209 15.84 14.86 -4.83
CA ARG A 209 16.62 15.52 -3.79
C ARG A 209 15.97 16.86 -3.49
N CYS A 210 15.56 17.05 -2.25
CA CYS A 210 14.93 18.26 -1.76
C CYS A 210 15.89 18.98 -0.81
N GLN A 211 16.22 20.22 -1.14
CA GLN A 211 17.19 21.03 -0.41
C GLN A 211 16.47 22.17 0.31
N TYR A 212 16.85 22.38 1.57
CA TYR A 212 16.24 23.36 2.46
C TYR A 212 17.30 24.09 3.25
N TYR A 213 16.91 25.20 3.87
CA TYR A 213 17.71 25.83 4.90
C TYR A 213 16.86 26.36 6.06
N LYS A 214 17.52 26.60 7.19
CA LYS A 214 17.00 27.43 8.28
C LYS A 214 18.10 28.28 8.89
N TYR A 215 17.73 29.42 9.46
CA TYR A 215 18.65 30.25 10.22
C TYR A 215 18.72 29.75 11.66
N GLN A 216 19.92 29.51 12.16
CA GLN A 216 20.16 29.18 13.56
C GLN A 216 20.87 30.34 14.26
N ARG A 217 20.52 30.57 15.52
CA ARG A 217 21.21 31.55 16.38
C ARG A 217 22.38 30.86 17.08
N TYR A 218 23.48 31.58 17.26
CA TYR A 218 24.54 31.15 18.18
C TYR A 218 24.77 32.21 19.26
N ASN A 219 25.01 31.74 20.48
CA ASN A 219 25.26 32.58 21.65
C ASN A 219 26.78 32.75 21.84
N LEU A 220 27.43 33.58 21.02
CA LEU A 220 28.72 34.15 21.38
C LEU A 220 28.68 35.66 21.16
N TYR A 221 28.61 36.38 22.29
CA TYR A 221 28.85 37.80 22.55
C TYR A 221 28.17 38.89 21.69
N GLN A 222 27.64 38.60 20.49
CA GLN A 222 26.97 39.60 19.62
C GLN A 222 25.73 39.07 18.87
N GLY A 223 25.23 37.87 19.17
CA GLY A 223 23.94 37.39 18.65
C GLY A 223 23.85 37.34 17.11
N GLY A 224 24.63 36.47 16.47
CA GLY A 224 24.56 36.24 15.03
C GLY A 224 23.55 35.16 14.63
N THR A 225 23.08 35.21 13.38
CA THR A 225 22.37 34.10 12.74
C THR A 225 23.21 33.53 11.60
N TYR A 226 23.16 32.21 11.41
CA TYR A 226 23.84 31.55 10.29
C TYR A 226 22.89 30.58 9.58
N LYS A 227 23.07 30.45 8.26
CA LYS A 227 22.24 29.60 7.39
C LYS A 227 22.74 28.15 7.45
N VAL A 228 21.89 27.23 7.89
CA VAL A 228 22.16 25.79 7.91
C VAL A 228 21.34 25.11 6.82
N ARG A 229 21.98 24.30 5.99
CA ARG A 229 21.36 23.56 4.89
C ARG A 229 21.04 22.12 5.26
N TYR A 230 19.96 21.60 4.70
CA TYR A 230 19.46 20.26 4.89
C TYR A 230 19.07 19.66 3.55
N GLU A 231 19.29 18.37 3.38
CA GLU A 231 18.88 17.63 2.18
C GLU A 231 18.11 16.38 2.58
N TYR A 232 16.99 16.14 1.91
CA TYR A 232 16.17 14.93 2.03
C TYR A 232 16.00 14.32 0.64
N LYS A 233 15.82 13.00 0.60
CA LYS A 233 15.63 12.24 -0.64
C LYS A 233 14.42 11.34 -0.49
N GLU A 234 13.61 11.29 -1.53
CA GLU A 234 12.46 10.39 -1.63
C GLU A 234 12.28 9.94 -3.08
N ASP A 235 11.60 8.81 -3.30
CA ASP A 235 11.34 8.32 -4.66
C ASP A 235 10.49 9.30 -5.47
N ALA A 236 10.92 9.53 -6.70
CA ALA A 236 10.16 10.34 -7.64
C ALA A 236 8.84 9.68 -7.98
N LEU A 237 7.80 10.49 -8.08
CA LEU A 237 6.54 10.05 -8.63
C LEU A 237 6.73 9.69 -10.11
N ASP A 238 6.02 8.67 -10.57
CA ASP A 238 6.02 8.30 -11.99
C ASP A 238 5.66 9.51 -12.85
N PHE A 239 6.41 9.68 -13.94
CA PHE A 239 6.42 10.82 -14.86
C PHE A 239 7.08 12.12 -14.37
N MET A 240 7.72 12.17 -13.19
CA MET A 240 8.59 13.31 -12.87
C MET A 240 9.80 13.36 -13.83
N PRO A 241 10.17 14.55 -14.35
CA PRO A 241 11.27 14.68 -15.29
C PRO A 241 12.62 14.43 -14.60
N CYS A 242 13.45 13.57 -15.20
CA CYS A 242 14.77 13.21 -14.67
C CYS A 242 15.94 13.64 -15.57
N ALA A 243 15.68 13.84 -16.87
CA ALA A 243 16.60 14.43 -17.83
C ALA A 243 15.81 14.95 -19.04
N GLU A 244 16.50 15.53 -20.02
CA GLU A 244 15.88 15.95 -21.28
C GLU A 244 15.16 14.76 -21.96
N GLN A 245 13.87 14.94 -22.26
CA GLN A 245 12.97 13.92 -22.83
C GLN A 245 12.88 12.59 -22.03
N LYS A 246 13.28 12.59 -20.74
CA LYS A 246 13.22 11.42 -19.87
C LYS A 246 12.42 11.68 -18.60
N VAL A 247 11.75 10.64 -18.14
CA VAL A 247 10.94 10.67 -16.92
C VAL A 247 11.19 9.44 -16.07
N CYS A 248 10.92 9.54 -14.76
CA CYS A 248 10.97 8.41 -13.87
C CYS A 248 9.73 7.53 -14.04
N ILE A 249 9.92 6.21 -14.17
CA ILE A 249 8.87 5.20 -14.15
C ILE A 249 9.39 4.03 -13.33
N GLN A 250 8.67 3.64 -12.27
CA GLN A 250 9.03 2.52 -11.39
C GLN A 250 10.50 2.58 -10.90
N GLY A 251 10.93 3.77 -10.46
CA GLY A 251 12.28 4.00 -9.95
C GLY A 251 13.39 4.05 -11.00
N LYS A 252 13.08 4.07 -12.30
CA LYS A 252 14.07 4.14 -13.40
C LYS A 252 13.85 5.38 -14.28
N CYS A 253 14.93 6.08 -14.63
CA CYS A 253 14.88 7.21 -15.55
C CYS A 253 14.89 6.68 -17.00
N VAL A 254 13.74 6.72 -17.65
CA VAL A 254 13.51 6.13 -18.98
C VAL A 254 13.11 7.20 -19.98
N GLN A 255 13.20 6.87 -21.28
CA GLN A 255 12.68 7.74 -22.33
C GLN A 255 11.19 8.00 -22.08
N LYS A 256 10.76 9.26 -22.13
CA LYS A 256 9.35 9.61 -21.98
C LYS A 256 8.54 8.82 -23.02
N PRO A 257 7.60 7.97 -22.59
CA PRO A 257 6.73 7.27 -23.53
C PRO A 257 6.05 8.29 -24.44
N GLY A 258 6.11 8.06 -25.75
CA GLY A 258 5.33 8.86 -26.70
C GLY A 258 3.84 8.69 -26.42
N HIS A 259 3.01 9.67 -26.79
CA HIS A 259 1.57 9.46 -26.81
C HIS A 259 1.27 8.20 -27.62
N VAL A 260 0.56 7.24 -27.02
CA VAL A 260 0.00 6.13 -27.77
C VAL A 260 -1.08 6.74 -28.65
N THR A 261 -0.69 7.17 -29.85
CA THR A 261 -1.68 7.37 -30.90
C THR A 261 -2.25 6.00 -31.22
N GLU A 262 -3.56 5.97 -31.46
CA GLU A 262 -4.37 4.77 -31.73
C GLU A 262 -3.79 3.85 -32.84
N ALA A 263 -2.81 4.36 -33.60
CA ALA A 263 -2.06 3.65 -34.64
C ALA A 263 -1.04 2.59 -34.13
N THR A 264 -0.71 2.54 -32.83
CA THR A 264 0.28 1.58 -32.28
C THR A 264 -0.32 0.57 -31.30
N ARG A 265 -1.66 0.45 -31.25
CA ARG A 265 -2.28 -0.67 -30.52
C ARG A 265 -1.98 -1.95 -31.30
N PRO A 266 -1.31 -2.97 -30.74
CA PRO A 266 -1.24 -4.28 -31.39
C PRO A 266 -2.69 -4.72 -31.63
N THR A 267 -3.05 -4.94 -32.89
CA THR A 267 -4.34 -5.51 -33.24
C THR A 267 -4.44 -6.85 -32.53
N GLU A 268 -5.29 -6.93 -31.50
CA GLU A 268 -5.69 -8.22 -30.94
C GLU A 268 -6.36 -8.99 -32.07
N SER A 269 -5.64 -9.97 -32.61
CA SER A 269 -6.18 -10.88 -33.61
C SER A 269 -7.36 -11.62 -32.98
N PRO A 270 -8.55 -11.66 -33.61
CA PRO A 270 -9.69 -12.35 -33.03
C PRO A 270 -9.35 -13.83 -32.88
N ARG A 271 -9.17 -14.31 -31.65
CA ARG A 271 -9.11 -15.75 -31.38
C ARG A 271 -10.50 -16.32 -31.61
N THR A 272 -10.65 -17.02 -32.73
CA THR A 272 -11.80 -17.86 -33.04
C THR A 272 -11.99 -18.88 -31.92
N ARG A 273 -13.12 -18.78 -31.21
CA ARG A 273 -13.51 -19.72 -30.15
C ARG A 273 -14.00 -21.03 -30.78
N PRO A 274 -13.43 -22.20 -30.48
CA PRO A 274 -14.02 -23.47 -30.94
C PRO A 274 -15.33 -23.76 -30.17
N PRO A 275 -16.32 -24.42 -30.81
CA PRO A 275 -17.60 -24.71 -30.18
C PRO A 275 -17.42 -25.78 -29.09
N ILE A 276 -17.88 -25.51 -27.87
CA ILE A 276 -17.94 -26.53 -26.81
C ILE A 276 -19.36 -27.10 -26.80
N THR A 277 -19.44 -28.35 -27.25
CA THR A 277 -20.59 -29.24 -27.25
C THR A 277 -21.06 -29.53 -25.83
N SER A 278 -22.35 -29.38 -25.60
CA SER A 278 -23.03 -29.72 -24.35
C SER A 278 -23.19 -31.23 -24.18
N GLN A 279 -22.63 -31.81 -23.11
CA GLN A 279 -23.22 -32.96 -22.41
C GLN A 279 -22.60 -33.16 -21.01
N PRO A 280 -23.40 -33.33 -19.96
CA PRO A 280 -22.90 -33.49 -18.59
C PRO A 280 -22.65 -34.97 -18.21
N PRO A 281 -21.60 -35.29 -17.44
CA PRO A 281 -21.51 -36.56 -16.74
C PRO A 281 -22.32 -36.53 -15.44
N ARG A 282 -23.24 -37.48 -15.30
CA ARG A 282 -23.83 -37.92 -14.04
C ARG A 282 -22.76 -38.63 -13.20
N THR A 283 -22.60 -38.23 -11.94
CA THR A 283 -22.23 -39.17 -10.87
C THR A 283 -22.81 -38.72 -9.53
N THR A 284 -23.53 -39.66 -8.93
CA THR A 284 -24.09 -39.72 -7.59
C THR A 284 -23.03 -39.78 -6.50
N GLY A 285 -23.29 -39.14 -5.36
CA GLY A 285 -22.45 -39.28 -4.16
C GLY A 285 -22.93 -38.40 -3.01
N THR A 286 -23.87 -38.92 -2.23
CA THR A 286 -24.36 -38.36 -0.97
C THR A 286 -23.25 -38.39 0.09
N SER A 287 -22.92 -37.26 0.71
CA SER A 287 -22.43 -37.24 2.10
C SER A 287 -22.66 -35.87 2.72
N THR A 288 -23.56 -35.86 3.69
CA THR A 288 -23.85 -34.76 4.60
C THR A 288 -22.78 -34.67 5.69
N THR A 289 -22.13 -33.52 5.83
CA THR A 289 -21.55 -33.14 7.12
C THR A 289 -21.66 -31.64 7.34
N ARG A 290 -22.48 -31.25 8.32
CA ARG A 290 -22.55 -29.90 8.90
C ARG A 290 -21.20 -29.56 9.53
N CYS A 291 -20.67 -28.37 9.27
CA CYS A 291 -19.63 -27.77 10.10
C CYS A 291 -20.27 -26.74 11.02
N VAL A 292 -20.13 -26.99 12.31
CA VAL A 292 -20.51 -26.10 13.42
C VAL A 292 -19.45 -25.01 13.51
N CYS A 293 -19.89 -23.75 13.60
CA CYS A 293 -19.02 -22.60 13.78
C CYS A 293 -18.72 -22.44 15.28
N ASP A 294 -17.49 -22.75 15.70
CA ASP A 294 -17.00 -22.35 17.01
C ASP A 294 -16.26 -21.02 16.90
N GLU A 295 -16.82 -20.01 17.55
CA GLU A 295 -16.21 -18.73 17.84
C GLU A 295 -15.03 -18.92 18.80
N ALA A 296 -13.81 -18.73 18.31
CA ALA A 296 -12.64 -18.18 19.02
C ALA A 296 -11.37 -18.55 18.26
N THR A 297 -10.86 -17.65 17.43
CA THR A 297 -9.45 -17.70 17.01
C THR A 297 -8.78 -16.41 17.42
N SER A 298 -7.91 -16.54 18.42
CA SER A 298 -6.93 -15.53 18.78
C SER A 298 -6.07 -15.22 17.56
N TYR A 299 -5.91 -13.93 17.27
CA TYR A 299 -4.99 -13.45 16.25
C TYR A 299 -3.60 -14.00 16.53
N GLY A 300 -3.06 -14.75 15.57
CA GLY A 300 -1.69 -15.23 15.59
C GLY A 300 -0.74 -14.05 15.70
N GLY A 301 0.09 -14.05 16.74
CA GLY A 301 1.07 -13.00 17.00
C GLY A 301 2.03 -12.81 15.83
N ARG A 302 2.25 -11.55 15.47
CA ARG A 302 3.22 -11.10 14.47
C ARG A 302 4.62 -11.61 14.83
N PRO A 303 5.42 -12.14 13.89
CA PRO A 303 6.82 -12.47 14.15
C PRO A 303 7.59 -11.22 14.61
N THR A 304 8.30 -11.34 15.73
CA THR A 304 8.95 -10.25 16.46
C THR A 304 10.30 -9.80 15.91
N SER A 305 10.66 -10.13 14.67
CA SER A 305 12.02 -9.93 14.16
C SER A 305 12.11 -8.93 13.02
N THR A 306 11.79 -7.66 13.28
CA THR A 306 12.34 -6.54 12.51
C THR A 306 12.23 -5.25 13.32
N THR A 307 13.36 -4.65 13.63
CA THR A 307 13.45 -3.32 14.24
C THR A 307 12.99 -2.28 13.21
N TYR A 308 11.82 -1.68 13.43
CA TYR A 308 11.30 -0.61 12.60
C TYR A 308 12.15 0.66 12.79
N PRO A 309 12.67 1.30 11.73
CA PRO A 309 13.21 2.65 11.87
C PRO A 309 12.07 3.61 12.22
N PRO A 310 12.21 4.44 13.27
CA PRO A 310 11.18 5.41 13.63
C PRO A 310 10.99 6.43 12.49
N ARG A 311 9.74 6.84 12.24
CA ARG A 311 9.43 7.95 11.34
C ARG A 311 10.24 9.16 11.80
N ARG A 312 10.92 9.85 10.88
CA ARG A 312 11.68 11.09 11.20
C ARG A 312 10.78 12.27 11.61
N ARG A 313 9.47 12.02 11.71
CA ARG A 313 8.45 12.89 12.29
C ARG A 313 7.65 12.12 13.35
N GLY A 314 8.32 11.68 14.40
CA GLY A 314 7.64 11.14 15.57
C GLY A 314 7.26 12.26 16.55
N ARG A 315 5.97 12.63 16.62
CA ARG A 315 5.36 13.18 17.85
C ARG A 315 4.86 12.06 18.78
N PHE A 316 5.43 10.86 18.66
CA PHE A 316 4.98 9.65 19.37
C PHE A 316 5.66 9.42 20.73
N SER A 317 6.33 10.40 21.32
CA SER A 317 6.75 10.29 22.73
C SER A 317 5.62 10.82 23.63
N GLN A 318 4.95 9.91 24.35
CA GLN A 318 4.23 10.13 25.63
C GLN A 318 2.70 9.90 25.71
N TRP A 319 2.01 9.02 24.97
CA TRP A 319 0.53 8.98 25.18
C TRP A 319 -0.09 7.58 25.22
N TYR A 320 -0.27 7.07 26.45
CA TYR A 320 -1.35 6.14 26.81
C TYR A 320 -1.95 6.54 28.17
N ARG A 321 -3.17 7.08 28.12
CA ARG A 321 -4.20 6.91 29.16
C ARG A 321 -5.53 6.70 28.45
N THR A 322 -5.80 5.47 28.05
CA THR A 322 -7.16 5.05 27.69
C THR A 322 -7.98 5.01 28.98
N ARG A 323 -8.98 5.90 29.13
CA ARG A 323 -10.06 5.67 30.08
C ARG A 323 -11.05 4.71 29.42
N THR A 324 -11.09 3.49 29.92
CA THR A 324 -12.29 2.67 29.90
C THR A 324 -13.27 3.25 30.92
N GLN A 325 -14.39 3.79 30.45
CA GLN A 325 -15.72 3.63 31.03
C GLN A 325 -16.75 4.07 30.00
#